data_AF-A0A383DLG5-F1
#
_entry.id   AF-A0A383DLG5-F1
#
_cell.length_a   1.000
_cell.length_b   1.000
_cell.length_c   1.000
_cell.angle_alpha   90.00
_cell.angle_beta   90.00
_cell.angle_gamma   90.00
#
_symmetry.space_group_name_H-M   'P 1'
#
loop_
_entity.id
_entity.type
_entity.pdbx_description
1 polymer ?
#
loop_
_entity_poly.entity_id
_entity_poly.type
_entity_poly.pdbx_seq_one_letter_code
_entity_poly.pdbx_strand_id
1 'polypeptide(L)'
;NLRIAHMCQKLRKDFDVIIVPVISPYDDIRKKVRAVLEPNFHLIYLIADIESLKYRDTKGLYSASDKGLINDLIGYSNINPYDEPNNAELTIETGNHKSIQEVDRQLSNYIVREIFT
;
A
#
# COMPACT_ATOMS: atom_id res chain seq x y z
N ASN A 1 -5.14 9.33 5.19
CA ASN A 1 -3.72 9.35 4.73
C ASN A 1 -3.03 10.69 4.96
N LEU A 2 -3.60 11.85 4.63
CA LEU A 2 -2.95 13.15 4.90
C LEU A 2 -2.59 13.41 6.37
N ARG A 3 -3.44 12.99 7.32
CA ARG A 3 -3.11 13.06 8.75
C ARG A 3 -1.84 12.26 9.09
N ILE A 4 -1.69 11.07 8.49
CA ILE A 4 -0.51 10.22 8.68
C ILE A 4 0.71 10.91 8.07
N ALA A 5 0.59 11.47 6.86
CA ALA A 5 1.67 12.22 6.23
C ALA A 5 2.18 13.38 7.09
N HIS A 6 1.27 14.16 7.70
CA HIS A 6 1.67 15.21 8.64
C HIS A 6 2.33 14.68 9.91
N MET A 7 1.96 13.48 10.38
CA MET A 7 2.65 12.83 11.49
C MET A 7 4.07 12.40 11.07
N CYS A 8 4.22 11.76 9.90
CA CYS A 8 5.51 11.41 9.33
C CYS A 8 6.40 12.64 9.18
N GLN A 9 5.88 13.75 8.66
CA GLN A 9 6.65 15.00 8.50
C GLN A 9 7.15 15.58 9.82
N LYS A 10 6.42 15.39 10.93
CA LYS A 10 6.85 15.80 12.26
C LYS A 10 7.91 14.87 12.86
N LEU A 11 7.76 13.57 12.64
CA LEU A 11 8.59 12.52 13.26
C LEU A 11 9.84 12.16 12.45
N ARG A 12 9.89 12.46 11.15
CA ARG A 12 10.97 12.02 10.22
C ARG A 12 12.40 12.45 10.60
N LYS A 13 12.58 13.34 11.58
CA LYS A 13 13.91 13.70 12.08
C LYS A 13 14.45 12.70 13.10
N ASP A 14 13.56 11.91 13.69
CA ASP A 14 13.88 10.96 14.77
C ASP A 14 14.05 9.52 14.27
N PHE A 15 13.85 9.29 12.97
CA PHE A 15 13.89 7.96 12.35
C PHE A 15 14.61 8.01 11.00
N ASP A 16 15.41 6.98 10.71
CA ASP A 16 16.00 6.78 9.37
C ASP A 16 14.92 6.39 8.34
N VAL A 17 13.93 5.59 8.77
CA VAL A 17 12.84 5.06 7.92
C VAL A 17 11.53 5.06 8.67
N ILE A 18 10.44 5.50 8.02
CA ILE A 18 9.06 5.35 8.52
C ILE A 18 8.25 4.55 7.50
N ILE A 19 7.73 3.40 7.90
CA ILE A 19 6.90 2.53 7.05
C ILE A 19 5.42 2.72 7.40
N VAL A 20 4.57 2.92 6.38
CA VAL A 20 3.13 3.21 6.55
C VAL A 20 2.28 2.21 5.75
N PRO A 21 1.89 1.06 6.33
CA PRO A 21 1.13 0.03 5.64
C PRO A 21 -0.38 0.29 5.72
N VAL A 22 -0.86 1.31 5.00
CA VAL A 22 -2.29 1.67 4.96
C VAL A 22 -2.85 1.57 3.54
N ILE A 23 -4.11 1.19 3.42
CA ILE A 23 -4.81 1.21 2.13
C ILE A 23 -4.92 2.68 1.68
N SER A 24 -4.45 2.97 0.46
CA SER A 24 -4.48 4.32 -0.12
C SER A 24 -5.12 4.29 -1.50
N PRO A 25 -6.47 4.17 -1.57
CA PRO A 25 -7.15 3.84 -2.81
C PRO A 25 -7.20 5.00 -3.80
N TYR A 26 -7.18 6.24 -3.33
CA TYR A 26 -7.39 7.41 -4.19
C TYR A 26 -6.08 8.04 -4.63
N ASP A 27 -5.89 8.18 -5.94
CA ASP A 27 -4.68 8.74 -6.52
C ASP A 27 -4.43 10.19 -6.10
N ASP A 28 -5.47 11.01 -6.10
CA ASP A 28 -5.39 12.41 -5.67
C ASP A 28 -4.89 12.57 -4.25
N ILE A 29 -5.23 11.62 -3.36
CA ILE A 29 -4.75 11.63 -1.98
C ILE A 29 -3.29 11.20 -1.92
N ARG A 30 -2.87 10.21 -2.72
CA ARG A 30 -1.45 9.81 -2.82
C ARG A 30 -0.59 10.96 -3.33
N LYS A 31 -1.03 11.70 -4.35
CA LYS A 31 -0.34 12.90 -4.88
C LYS A 31 -0.16 13.98 -3.81
N LYS A 32 -1.19 14.25 -3.01
CA LYS A 32 -1.08 15.22 -1.90
C LYS A 32 -0.14 14.74 -0.79
N VAL A 33 -0.18 13.44 -0.45
CA VAL A 33 0.75 12.85 0.51
C VAL A 33 2.19 12.94 0.02
N ARG A 34 2.44 12.61 -1.26
CA ARG A 34 3.73 12.79 -1.92
C ARG A 34 4.21 14.23 -1.77
N ALA A 35 3.42 15.21 -2.20
CA ALA A 35 3.78 16.62 -2.10
C ALA A 35 4.15 17.10 -0.67
N VAL A 36 3.57 16.50 0.37
CA VAL A 36 3.89 16.81 1.78
C VAL A 36 5.25 16.24 2.22
N LEU A 37 5.66 15.10 1.66
CA LEU A 37 6.78 14.29 2.15
C LEU A 37 8.01 14.27 1.23
N GLU A 38 7.87 14.74 -0.02
CA GLU A 38 8.98 14.95 -0.96
C GLU A 38 10.11 15.80 -0.32
N PRO A 39 11.39 15.54 -0.67
CA PRO A 39 11.85 14.58 -1.67
C PRO A 39 12.02 13.15 -1.14
N ASN A 40 11.69 12.87 0.13
CA ASN A 40 12.00 11.60 0.79
C ASN A 40 10.80 10.66 0.87
N PHE A 41 9.88 10.76 -0.09
CA PHE A 41 8.69 9.93 -0.16
C PHE A 41 8.84 8.86 -1.23
N HIS A 42 8.60 7.61 -0.84
CA HIS A 42 8.61 6.47 -1.74
C HIS A 42 7.26 5.74 -1.63
N LEU A 43 6.53 5.69 -2.74
CA LEU A 43 5.30 4.94 -2.88
C LEU A 43 5.63 3.50 -3.29
N ILE A 44 5.32 2.57 -2.39
CA ILE A 44 5.45 1.14 -2.64
C ILE A 44 4.07 0.57 -2.97
N TYR A 45 3.89 0.05 -4.18
CA TYR A 45 2.67 -0.61 -4.59
C TYR A 45 2.77 -2.12 -4.40
N LEU A 46 2.05 -2.65 -3.41
CA LEU A 46 1.86 -4.09 -3.25
C LEU A 46 0.61 -4.51 -4.05
N ILE A 47 0.83 -5.13 -5.19
CA ILE A 47 -0.23 -5.60 -6.08
C ILE A 47 -0.52 -7.08 -5.79
N ALA A 48 -1.80 -7.45 -5.84
CA ALA A 48 -2.26 -8.82 -5.79
C ALA A 48 -3.59 -8.91 -6.53
N ASP A 49 -3.79 -10.02 -7.22
CA ASP A 49 -5.08 -10.32 -7.84
C ASP A 49 -6.16 -10.58 -6.77
N ILE A 50 -7.42 -10.36 -7.16
CA ILE A 50 -8.58 -10.54 -6.28
C ILE A 50 -8.66 -11.98 -5.74
N GLU A 51 -8.36 -13.01 -6.54
CA GLU A 51 -8.39 -14.40 -6.09
C GLU A 51 -7.41 -14.62 -4.91
N SER A 52 -6.20 -14.07 -5.00
CA SER A 52 -5.22 -14.09 -3.92
C SER A 52 -5.65 -13.34 -2.66
N LEU A 53 -6.38 -12.23 -2.82
CA LEU A 53 -6.92 -11.47 -1.69
C LEU A 53 -8.09 -12.22 -1.02
N LYS A 54 -9.01 -12.79 -1.81
CA LYS A 54 -10.13 -13.62 -1.34
C LYS A 54 -9.68 -14.91 -0.69
N TYR A 55 -8.63 -15.55 -1.23
CA TYR A 55 -8.06 -16.76 -0.64
C TYR A 55 -7.53 -16.49 0.78
N ARG A 56 -6.85 -15.35 0.97
CA ARG A 56 -6.30 -14.97 2.26
C ARG A 56 -7.37 -14.50 3.25
N ASP A 57 -8.32 -13.70 2.78
CA ASP A 57 -9.44 -13.06 3.50
C ASP A 57 -9.30 -13.00 5.03
N THR A 58 -8.20 -12.41 5.50
CA THR A 58 -7.72 -12.54 6.90
C THR A 58 -8.68 -11.95 7.93
N LYS A 59 -9.69 -11.20 7.46
CA LYS A 59 -10.69 -10.51 8.26
C LYS A 59 -12.12 -10.88 7.89
N GLY A 60 -12.33 -11.79 6.92
CA GLY A 60 -13.65 -12.15 6.44
C GLY A 60 -14.38 -11.06 5.64
N LEU A 61 -13.67 -10.01 5.18
CA LEU A 61 -14.26 -8.86 4.51
C LEU A 61 -14.71 -9.19 3.09
N TYR A 62 -13.95 -10.01 2.37
CA TYR A 62 -14.34 -10.46 1.03
C TYR A 62 -15.53 -11.39 1.11
N SER A 63 -15.52 -12.36 2.04
CA SER A 63 -16.68 -13.23 2.28
C SER A 63 -17.93 -12.44 2.69
N ALA A 64 -17.78 -11.41 3.53
CA ALA A 64 -18.90 -10.55 3.90
C ALA A 64 -19.43 -9.74 2.71
N SER A 65 -18.54 -9.29 1.81
CA SER A 65 -18.94 -8.58 0.59
C SER A 65 -19.65 -9.49 -0.41
N ASP A 66 -19.16 -10.71 -0.63
CA ASP A 66 -19.82 -11.73 -1.46
C ASP A 66 -21.25 -12.06 -0.97
N LYS A 67 -21.47 -11.95 0.35
CA LYS A 67 -22.78 -12.17 1.00
C LYS A 67 -23.67 -10.92 1.01
N GLY A 68 -23.22 -9.79 0.48
CA GLY A 68 -23.94 -8.51 0.49
C GLY A 68 -24.02 -7.82 1.85
N LEU A 69 -23.21 -8.25 2.83
CA LEU A 69 -23.14 -7.63 4.17
C LEU A 69 -22.25 -6.38 4.16
N ILE A 70 -21.28 -6.31 3.25
CA ILE A 70 -20.42 -5.15 2.99
C ILE A 70 -20.56 -4.79 1.50
N ASN A 71 -21.08 -3.60 1.21
CA ASN A 71 -21.38 -3.18 -0.16
C ASN A 71 -20.34 -2.21 -0.75
N ASP A 72 -19.42 -1.71 0.09
CA ASP A 72 -18.46 -0.66 -0.22
C ASP A 72 -17.00 -1.08 0.05
N LEU A 73 -16.70 -2.38 -0.04
CA LEU A 73 -15.33 -2.88 0.16
C LEU A 73 -14.39 -2.23 -0.86
N ILE A 74 -13.35 -1.55 -0.36
CA ILE A 74 -12.39 -0.79 -1.15
C ILE A 74 -11.70 -1.71 -2.16
N GLY A 75 -11.69 -1.32 -3.43
CA GLY A 75 -11.05 -2.06 -4.53
C GLY A 75 -11.78 -3.32 -4.98
N TYR A 76 -12.86 -3.71 -4.29
CA TYR A 76 -13.67 -4.87 -4.65
C TYR A 76 -15.07 -4.47 -5.13
N SER A 77 -15.65 -3.43 -4.54
CA SER A 77 -16.93 -2.85 -4.96
C SER A 77 -16.76 -1.80 -6.06
N ASN A 78 -17.76 -1.67 -6.93
CA ASN A 78 -17.76 -0.64 -7.97
C ASN A 78 -17.91 0.79 -7.43
N ILE A 79 -18.46 0.95 -6.21
CA ILE A 79 -18.70 2.26 -5.60
C ILE A 79 -17.52 2.77 -4.78
N ASN A 80 -16.54 1.91 -4.49
CA ASN A 80 -15.35 2.27 -3.74
C ASN A 80 -14.09 1.71 -4.43
N PRO A 81 -13.73 2.25 -5.62
CA PRO A 81 -12.64 1.73 -6.42
C PRO A 81 -11.28 1.94 -5.76
N TYR A 82 -10.30 1.20 -6.25
CA TYR A 82 -8.88 1.39 -5.94
C TYR A 82 -8.19 1.89 -7.21
N ASP A 83 -7.71 3.12 -7.21
CA ASP A 83 -6.93 3.69 -8.31
C ASP A 83 -5.53 3.07 -8.27
N GLU A 84 -5.18 2.26 -9.26
CA GLU A 84 -3.82 1.71 -9.34
C GLU A 84 -2.78 2.83 -9.53
N PRO A 85 -1.69 2.86 -8.75
CA PRO A 85 -0.66 3.88 -8.90
C PRO A 85 0.19 3.63 -10.15
N ASN A 86 0.34 4.65 -10.99
CA ASN A 86 1.20 4.61 -12.19
C ASN A 86 2.61 5.19 -11.96
N ASN A 87 2.86 5.74 -10.78
CA ASN A 87 4.10 6.44 -10.40
C ASN A 87 4.64 5.93 -9.06
N ALA A 88 4.48 4.64 -8.78
CA ALA A 88 5.14 3.99 -7.65
C ALA A 88 6.64 3.82 -7.96
N GLU A 89 7.50 4.09 -6.98
CA GLU A 89 8.94 3.85 -7.13
C GLU A 89 9.28 2.35 -7.05
N LEU A 90 8.40 1.55 -6.44
CA LEU A 90 8.53 0.09 -6.40
C LEU A 90 7.15 -0.54 -6.46
N THR A 91 6.97 -1.50 -7.37
CA THR A 91 5.80 -2.38 -7.44
C THR A 91 6.24 -3.80 -7.09
N ILE A 92 5.56 -4.45 -6.15
CA ILE A 92 5.83 -5.84 -5.75
C ILE A 92 4.55 -6.65 -5.87
N GLU A 93 4.64 -7.76 -6.62
CA GLU A 93 3.59 -8.78 -6.70
C GLU A 93 3.53 -9.61 -5.42
N THR A 94 2.33 -9.73 -4.85
CA THR A 94 2.06 -10.42 -3.58
C THR A 94 0.93 -11.44 -3.69
N GLY A 95 0.61 -11.87 -4.92
CA GLY A 95 -0.34 -12.95 -5.17
C GLY A 95 0.12 -14.29 -4.60
N ASN A 96 -0.77 -15.27 -4.55
CA ASN A 96 -0.56 -16.57 -3.89
C ASN A 96 0.62 -17.40 -4.44
N HIS A 97 1.10 -17.08 -5.65
CA HIS A 97 2.24 -17.74 -6.27
C HIS A 97 3.60 -17.17 -5.83
N LYS A 98 3.61 -16.12 -5.00
CA LYS A 98 4.82 -15.46 -4.49
C LYS A 98 5.12 -15.87 -3.06
N SER A 99 6.38 -16.21 -2.80
CA SER A 99 6.84 -16.49 -1.44
C SER A 99 7.02 -15.18 -0.66
N ILE A 100 6.68 -15.20 0.63
CA ILE A 100 6.87 -14.02 1.49
C ILE A 100 8.35 -13.63 1.58
N GLN A 101 9.26 -14.60 1.53
CA GLN A 101 10.71 -14.36 1.53
C GLN A 101 11.17 -13.62 0.27
N GLU A 102 10.58 -13.91 -0.89
CA GLU A 102 10.90 -13.20 -2.13
C GLU A 102 10.39 -11.76 -2.09
N VAL A 103 9.18 -11.54 -1.58
CA VAL A 103 8.57 -10.20 -1.40
C VAL A 103 9.39 -9.37 -0.40
N ASP A 104 9.72 -9.95 0.76
CA ASP A 104 10.52 -9.32 1.81
C ASP A 104 11.91 -8.92 1.31
N ARG A 105 12.58 -9.82 0.57
CA ARG A 105 13.89 -9.53 -0.02
C ARG A 105 13.83 -8.37 -1.02
N GLN A 106 12.79 -8.29 -1.85
CA GLN A 106 12.62 -7.18 -2.79
C GLN A 106 12.47 -5.84 -2.08
N LEU A 107 11.59 -5.77 -1.07
CA LEU A 107 11.38 -4.56 -0.29
C LEU A 107 12.64 -4.16 0.50
N SER A 108 13.27 -5.12 1.18
CA SER A 108 14.48 -4.89 1.97
C SER A 108 15.63 -4.36 1.11
N ASN A 109 15.89 -4.98 -0.04
CA ASN A 109 16.93 -4.53 -0.96
C ASN A 109 16.67 -3.10 -1.47
N TYR A 110 15.41 -2.77 -1.76
CA TYR A 110 15.03 -1.43 -2.17
C TYR A 110 15.31 -0.41 -1.07
N ILE A 111 14.87 -0.68 0.16
CA ILE A 111 15.08 0.21 1.31
C ILE A 111 16.59 0.45 1.55
N VAL A 112 17.39 -0.61 1.52
CA VAL A 112 18.85 -0.51 1.70
C VAL A 112 19.48 0.38 0.62
N ARG A 113 19.07 0.20 -0.64
CA ARG A 113 19.62 0.94 -1.77
C ARG A 113 19.25 2.42 -1.74
N GLU A 114 18.01 2.77 -1.43
CA GLU A 114 17.53 4.16 -1.54
C GLU A 114 17.80 5.00 -0.29
N ILE A 115 17.96 4.37 0.88
CA ILE A 115 18.07 5.10 2.16
C ILE A 115 19.47 5.05 2.75
N PHE A 116 20.20 3.94 2.57
CA PHE A 116 21.47 3.70 3.27
C PHE A 116 22.69 3.68 2.33
N THR A 117 22.51 4.05 1.06
CA THR A 117 23.59 4.16 0.06
C THR A 117 23.66 5.59 -0.46
#